data_AF-A0A3B9VTN6-F1
#
_entry.id   AF-A0A3B9VTN6-F1
#
_cell.length_a   1.000
_cell.length_b   1.000
_cell.length_c   1.000
_cell.angle_alpha   90.00
_cell.angle_beta   90.00
_cell.angle_gamma   90.00
#
_symmetry.space_group_name_H-M   'P 1'
#
loop_
_entity.id
_entity.type
_entity.pdbx_description
1 polymer ?
#
loop_
_entity_poly.entity_id
_entity_poly.type
_entity_poly.pdbx_seq_one_letter_code
_entity_poly.pdbx_strand_id
1 'polypeptide(L)'
;MGVLLFLEICLIAVGAWSLVVMLYRLFLMPAKEVFAPLVLPVGDSDDSVEAKLRWAYWQTRSGGKYGFLYILDCGMNDETAQICRRFAREYGNIEIGDLDTLNRLLNGKEGLHP
;
A
#
# COMPACT_ATOMS: atom_id res chain seq x y z
N MET A 1 29.92 44.22 16.30
CA MET A 1 30.26 43.61 15.00
C MET A 1 30.41 42.08 15.09
N GLY A 2 31.09 41.52 16.11
CA GLY A 2 31.26 40.06 16.24
C GLY A 2 29.98 39.23 16.48
N VAL A 3 28.97 39.79 17.16
CA VAL A 3 27.70 39.08 17.43
C VAL A 3 26.87 38.85 16.16
N LEU A 4 26.89 39.82 15.23
CA LEU A 4 26.20 39.71 13.94
C LEU A 4 26.87 38.66 13.04
N LEU A 5 28.20 38.67 12.97
CA LEU A 5 28.98 37.66 12.26
C LEU A 5 28.75 36.24 12.81
N PHE A 6 28.66 36.10 14.13
CA PHE A 6 28.36 34.81 14.76
C PHE A 6 26.95 34.30 14.38
N LEU A 7 25.95 35.20 14.37
CA LEU A 7 24.58 34.88 13.97
C LEU A 7 24.50 34.45 12.50
N GLU A 8 25.22 35.12 11.61
CA GLU A 8 25.30 34.77 10.19
C GLU A 8 25.90 33.38 9.98
N ILE A 9 26.98 33.06 10.68
CA ILE A 9 27.62 31.73 10.60
C ILE A 9 26.66 30.64 11.11
N CYS A 10 25.94 30.88 12.20
CA CYS A 10 24.95 29.94 12.72
C CYS A 10 23.80 29.71 11.72
N LEU A 11 23.29 30.76 11.07
CA LEU A 11 22.24 30.64 10.07
C LEU A 11 22.69 29.84 8.85
N ILE A 12 23.92 30.09 8.37
CA ILE A 12 24.49 29.34 7.25
C ILE A 12 24.66 27.86 7.62
N ALA A 13 25.13 27.56 8.83
CA ALA A 13 25.29 26.18 9.29
C ALA A 13 23.95 25.43 9.39
N VAL A 14 22.90 26.07 9.91
CA VAL A 14 21.54 25.48 9.98
C VAL A 14 20.96 25.28 8.57
N GLY A 15 21.15 26.24 7.68
CA GLY A 15 20.72 26.14 6.28
C GLY A 15 21.42 25.01 5.54
N ALA A 16 22.74 24.90 5.67
CA ALA A 16 23.53 23.83 5.08
C ALA A 16 23.11 22.45 5.63
N TRP A 17 22.89 22.34 6.94
CA TRP A 17 22.40 21.11 7.56
C TRP A 17 21.03 20.69 7.02
N SER A 18 20.09 21.63 6.93
CA SER A 18 18.75 21.38 6.37
C SER A 18 18.83 20.88 4.92
N LEU A 19 19.70 21.49 4.12
CA LEU A 19 19.93 21.10 2.73
C LEU A 19 20.52 19.68 2.63
N VAL A 20 21.48 19.35 3.48
CA VAL A 20 22.06 17.99 3.56
C VAL A 20 21.00 16.96 3.96
N VAL A 21 20.15 17.24 4.96
CA VAL A 21 19.06 16.32 5.36
C VAL A 21 18.04 16.14 4.24
N MET A 22 17.71 17.21 3.50
CA MET A 22 16.80 17.14 2.36
C MET A 22 17.37 16.27 1.23
N LEU A 23 18.64 16.47 0.90
CA LEU A 23 19.34 15.64 -0.10
C LEU A 23 19.47 14.20 0.38
N TYR A 24 19.79 13.97 1.65
CA TYR A 24 19.81 12.64 2.25
C TYR A 24 18.46 11.96 2.10
N ARG A 25 17.35 12.65 2.39
CA ARG A 25 16.00 12.09 2.18
C ARG A 25 15.73 11.80 0.70
N LEU A 26 16.15 12.67 -0.20
CA LEU A 26 15.92 12.48 -1.64
C LEU A 26 16.70 11.29 -2.22
N PHE A 27 17.95 11.09 -1.77
CA PHE A 27 18.85 10.08 -2.33
C PHE A 27 18.89 8.75 -1.55
N LEU A 28 18.60 8.78 -0.24
CA LEU A 28 18.70 7.60 0.64
C LEU A 28 17.35 7.13 1.19
N MET A 29 16.23 7.84 0.96
CA MET A 29 14.94 7.13 1.03
C MET A 29 14.87 6.22 -0.19
N PRO A 30 14.80 4.89 0.00
CA PRO A 30 14.53 4.01 -1.12
C PRO A 30 13.19 4.44 -1.71
N ALA A 31 13.19 4.86 -2.98
CA ALA A 31 12.02 4.97 -3.85
C ALA A 31 11.45 3.57 -4.15
N LYS A 32 11.27 2.78 -3.10
CA LYS A 32 10.60 1.51 -3.11
C LYS A 32 9.33 1.72 -2.30
N GLU A 33 8.42 2.46 -2.92
CA GLU A 33 7.01 2.09 -2.84
C GLU A 33 6.91 0.69 -3.46
N VAL A 34 7.39 -0.32 -2.73
CA VAL A 34 6.99 -1.70 -2.99
C VAL A 34 5.53 -1.67 -2.61
N PHE A 35 4.67 -1.45 -3.62
CA PHE A 35 3.25 -1.63 -3.50
C PHE A 35 3.05 -3.03 -2.92
N ALA A 36 2.80 -3.08 -1.62
CA ALA A 36 2.54 -4.35 -0.96
C ALA A 36 1.11 -4.74 -1.35
N PRO A 37 0.85 -5.98 -1.77
CA PRO A 37 -0.52 -6.45 -1.89
C PRO A 37 -1.14 -6.53 -0.50
N LEU A 38 -2.31 -5.92 -0.33
CA LEU A 38 -3.13 -6.15 0.85
C LEU A 38 -3.91 -7.44 0.62
N VAL A 39 -3.71 -8.46 1.46
CA VAL A 39 -4.43 -9.74 1.34
C VAL A 39 -5.57 -9.77 2.34
N LEU A 40 -6.80 -9.96 1.86
CA LEU A 40 -8.00 -10.10 2.68
C LEU A 40 -8.51 -11.54 2.61
N PRO A 41 -8.36 -12.35 3.68
CA PRO A 41 -8.99 -13.67 3.75
C PRO A 41 -10.50 -13.53 3.92
N VAL A 42 -11.25 -14.18 3.04
CA VAL A 42 -12.71 -14.24 3.08
C VAL A 42 -13.12 -15.71 3.09
N GLY A 43 -13.85 -16.12 4.11
CA GLY A 43 -14.53 -17.41 4.17
C GLY A 43 -16.04 -17.21 4.19
N ASP A 44 -16.77 -18.17 4.75
CA ASP A 44 -18.21 -18.04 4.97
C ASP A 44 -18.52 -16.90 5.95
N SER A 45 -19.23 -15.88 5.48
CA SER A 45 -19.71 -14.81 6.34
C SER A 45 -21.03 -14.26 5.80
N ASP A 46 -22.07 -14.40 6.62
CA ASP A 46 -23.29 -13.62 6.49
C ASP A 46 -23.02 -12.16 6.91
N ASP A 47 -23.55 -11.23 6.11
CA ASP A 47 -23.73 -9.78 6.34
C ASP A 47 -22.51 -8.84 6.46
N SER A 48 -21.32 -9.29 6.86
CA SER A 48 -20.19 -8.35 7.15
C SER A 48 -19.18 -8.15 6.01
N VAL A 49 -19.29 -8.90 4.92
CA VAL A 49 -18.24 -8.97 3.88
C VAL A 49 -18.09 -7.65 3.12
N GLU A 50 -19.20 -7.00 2.76
CA GLU A 50 -19.13 -5.74 1.99
C GLU A 50 -18.45 -4.61 2.78
N ALA A 51 -18.71 -4.54 4.09
CA ALA A 51 -18.06 -3.55 4.96
C ALA A 51 -16.55 -3.80 5.07
N LYS A 52 -16.13 -5.07 5.18
CA LYS A 52 -14.71 -5.46 5.20
C LYS A 52 -14.02 -5.15 3.87
N LEU A 53 -14.68 -5.46 2.75
CA LEU A 53 -14.19 -5.15 1.41
C LEU A 53 -14.02 -3.64 1.19
N ARG A 54 -15.02 -2.83 1.58
CA ARG A 54 -14.90 -1.37 1.52
C ARG A 54 -13.75 -0.85 2.37
N TRP A 55 -13.62 -1.33 3.60
CA TRP A 55 -12.52 -0.91 4.47
C TRP A 55 -11.15 -1.27 3.86
N ALA A 56 -10.99 -2.50 3.35
CA ALA A 56 -9.76 -2.96 2.72
C ALA A 56 -9.42 -2.15 1.45
N TYR A 57 -10.41 -1.85 0.62
CA TYR A 57 -10.23 -1.01 -0.57
C TYR A 57 -9.90 0.45 -0.23
N TRP A 58 -10.46 1.01 0.85
CA TRP A 58 -10.07 2.34 1.31
C TRP A 58 -8.59 2.38 1.73
N GLN A 59 -8.07 1.31 2.35
CA GLN A 59 -6.64 1.20 2.70
C GLN A 59 -5.73 1.20 1.47
N THR A 60 -6.20 0.68 0.32
CA THR A 60 -5.42 0.71 -0.94
C THR A 60 -5.51 2.04 -1.67
N ARG A 61 -6.56 2.85 -1.44
CA ARG A 61 -6.79 4.11 -2.17
C ARG A 61 -6.24 5.36 -1.48
N SER A 62 -6.08 5.36 -0.15
CA SER A 62 -5.71 6.55 0.65
C SER A 62 -4.24 6.98 0.58
N GLY A 63 -3.54 6.76 -0.54
CA GLY A 63 -2.09 6.98 -0.63
C GLY A 63 -1.30 6.06 0.31
N GLY A 64 -1.92 4.94 0.70
CA GLY A 64 -1.35 3.94 1.59
C GLY A 64 -0.29 3.09 0.89
N LYS A 65 0.46 2.35 1.70
CA LYS A 65 1.55 1.42 1.32
C LYS A 65 1.12 0.30 0.35
N TYR A 66 -0.18 0.16 0.07
CA TYR A 66 -0.77 -0.95 -0.65
C TYR A 66 -1.42 -0.47 -1.95
N GLY A 67 -0.92 -0.92 -3.10
CA GLY A 67 -1.46 -0.55 -4.41
C GLY A 67 -2.54 -1.48 -4.94
N PHE A 68 -2.69 -2.63 -4.28
CA PHE A 68 -3.42 -3.77 -4.81
C PHE A 68 -4.12 -4.54 -3.68
N LEU A 69 -5.36 -4.97 -3.90
CA LEU A 69 -6.12 -5.81 -2.96
C LEU A 69 -6.28 -7.22 -3.53
N TYR A 70 -5.82 -8.23 -2.79
CA TYR A 70 -6.03 -9.64 -3.13
C TYR A 70 -7.03 -10.26 -2.15
N ILE A 71 -8.16 -10.75 -2.65
CA ILE A 71 -9.16 -11.47 -1.86
C ILE A 71 -8.80 -12.95 -1.89
N LEU A 72 -8.44 -13.48 -0.73
CA LEU A 72 -8.08 -14.89 -0.57
C LEU A 72 -9.31 -15.73 -0.23
N ASP A 73 -9.59 -16.73 -1.06
CA ASP A 73 -10.65 -17.72 -0.83
C ASP A 73 -10.27 -18.70 0.28
N CYS A 74 -10.95 -18.57 1.42
CA CYS A 74 -10.84 -19.46 2.57
C CYS A 74 -12.10 -20.31 2.76
N GLY A 75 -12.83 -20.62 1.69
CA GLY A 75 -14.10 -21.35 1.73
C GLY A 75 -15.29 -20.40 1.72
N MET A 76 -15.36 -19.52 0.71
CA MET A 76 -16.50 -18.63 0.50
C MET A 76 -17.74 -19.40 0.01
N ASN A 77 -18.93 -19.11 0.53
CA ASN A 77 -20.17 -19.50 -0.15
C ASN A 77 -20.39 -18.74 -1.48
N ASP A 78 -21.31 -19.26 -2.30
CA ASP A 78 -21.63 -18.71 -3.62
C ASP A 78 -22.11 -17.24 -3.56
N GLU A 79 -22.84 -16.87 -2.49
CA GLU A 79 -23.34 -15.49 -2.30
C GLU A 79 -22.18 -14.52 -2.02
N THR A 80 -21.28 -14.88 -1.11
CA THR A 80 -20.06 -14.15 -0.76
C THR A 80 -19.13 -14.03 -1.95
N ALA A 81 -18.98 -15.11 -2.73
CA ALA A 81 -18.21 -15.11 -3.97
C ALA A 81 -18.80 -14.15 -5.01
N GLN A 82 -20.13 -14.10 -5.16
CA GLN A 82 -20.78 -13.13 -6.03
C GLN A 82 -20.54 -11.68 -5.58
N ILE A 83 -20.61 -11.40 -4.27
CA ILE A 83 -20.33 -10.07 -3.72
C ILE A 83 -18.88 -9.67 -4.03
N CYS A 84 -17.91 -10.56 -3.75
CA CYS A 84 -16.49 -10.29 -4.02
C CYS A 84 -16.24 -10.05 -5.53
N ARG A 85 -16.82 -10.88 -6.41
CA ARG A 85 -16.68 -10.71 -7.87
C ARG A 85 -17.32 -9.42 -8.37
N ARG A 86 -18.47 -9.04 -7.84
CA ARG A 86 -19.13 -7.77 -8.17
C ARG A 86 -18.25 -6.60 -7.75
N PHE A 87 -17.71 -6.65 -6.53
CA PHE A 87 -16.82 -5.63 -6.00
C PHE A 87 -15.52 -5.52 -6.81
N ALA A 88 -14.90 -6.65 -7.18
CA ALA A 88 -13.71 -6.67 -8.03
C ALA A 88 -13.93 -6.14 -9.45
N ARG A 89 -15.13 -6.33 -10.02
CA ARG A 89 -15.49 -5.71 -11.31
C ARG A 89 -15.71 -4.21 -11.22
N GLU A 90 -16.20 -3.73 -10.08
CA GLU A 90 -16.44 -2.31 -9.83
C GLU A 90 -15.12 -1.55 -9.60
N TYR A 91 -14.14 -2.20 -8.99
CA TYR A 91 -12.84 -1.64 -8.64
C TYR A 91 -11.72 -2.46 -9.29
N GLY A 92 -11.10 -1.95 -10.36
CA GLY A 92 -10.14 -2.68 -11.20
C GLY A 92 -8.80 -3.07 -10.56
N ASN A 93 -8.63 -2.86 -9.25
CA ASN A 93 -7.39 -3.04 -8.50
C ASN A 93 -7.48 -4.25 -7.53
N ILE A 94 -8.40 -5.18 -7.84
CA ILE A 94 -8.80 -6.27 -6.96
C ILE A 94 -8.73 -7.60 -7.72
N GLU A 95 -7.97 -8.56 -7.20
CA GLU A 95 -8.01 -9.95 -7.65
C GLU A 95 -8.61 -10.87 -6.59
N ILE A 96 -9.11 -12.01 -7.04
CA ILE A 96 -9.69 -13.05 -6.20
C ILE A 96 -9.02 -14.36 -6.58
N GLY A 97 -8.55 -15.12 -5.61
CA GLY A 97 -8.02 -16.46 -5.85
C GLY A 97 -7.70 -17.23 -4.59
N ASP A 98 -7.19 -18.44 -4.79
CA ASP A 98 -6.79 -19.35 -3.71
C ASP A 98 -5.35 -19.07 -3.23
N LEU A 99 -4.97 -19.78 -2.16
CA LEU A 99 -3.64 -19.65 -1.57
C LEU A 99 -2.53 -20.05 -2.56
N ASP A 100 -2.81 -21.01 -3.43
CA ASP A 100 -1.86 -21.49 -4.44
C ASP A 100 -1.59 -20.43 -5.52
N THR A 101 -2.64 -19.73 -5.95
CA THR A 101 -2.58 -18.61 -6.90
C THR A 101 -1.85 -17.43 -6.28
N LEU A 102 -2.15 -17.09 -5.03
CA LEU A 102 -1.43 -16.05 -4.30
C LEU A 102 0.06 -16.36 -4.16
N ASN A 103 0.41 -17.61 -3.83
CA ASN A 103 1.80 -18.04 -3.73
C ASN A 103 2.55 -17.94 -5.06
N ARG A 104 1.88 -18.21 -6.19
CA ARG A 104 2.45 -18.00 -7.53
C ARG A 104 2.61 -16.53 -7.86
N LEU A 105 1.70 -15.66 -7.46
CA LEU A 105 1.80 -14.21 -7.68
C LEU A 105 2.91 -13.56 -6.83
N LEU A 106 3.12 -14.05 -5.61
CA LEU A 106 4.15 -13.55 -4.70
C LEU A 106 5.56 -14.09 -5.01
N ASN A 107 5.67 -15.35 -5.43
CA ASN A 107 6.97 -16.02 -5.67
C ASN A 107 7.31 -16.19 -7.16
N GLY A 108 6.33 -16.02 -8.05
CA GLY A 108 6.50 -16.11 -9.50
C GLY A 108 6.86 -14.75 -10.11
N LYS A 109 7.56 -14.81 -11.26
CA LYS A 109 8.00 -13.63 -12.03
C LYS A 109 6.88 -12.74 -12.60
N GLU A 110 5.61 -13.10 -12.39
CA GLU A 110 4.48 -12.41 -13.00
C GLU A 110 4.16 -11.08 -12.32
N GLY A 111 4.45 -10.94 -11.02
CA GLY A 111 4.26 -9.69 -10.29
C GLY A 111 2.78 -9.27 -10.21
N LEU A 112 2.36 -8.78 -9.05
CA LEU A 112 1.06 -8.12 -8.95
C LEU A 112 1.16 -6.77 -9.66
N HIS A 113 0.57 -6.70 -10.86
CA HIS A 113 0.55 -5.49 -11.66
C HIS A 113 -0.57 -4.54 -11.14
N PRO A 114 -0.27 -3.26 -10.91
CA PRO A 114 -1.25 -2.25 -10.49
C PRO A 114 -2.27 -1.91 -11.58
#